data_AF-E7GMX3-F1
#
_entry.id   AF-E7GMX3-F1
#
_cell.length_a   1.000
_cell.length_b   1.000
_cell.length_c   1.000
_cell.angle_alpha   90.00
_cell.angle_beta   90.00
_cell.angle_gamma   90.00
#
_symmetry.space_group_name_H-M   'P 1'
#
loop_
_entity.id
_entity.type
_entity.pdbx_description
1 polymer ?
#
loop_
_entity_poly.entity_id
_entity_poly.type
_entity_poly.pdbx_seq_one_letter_code
_entity_poly.pdbx_strand_id
1 'polypeptide(L)' 'MENIYKEVDFETYCETCEHKDLKENFDPCNDCLGEPMNANSEKPVYWKEADNGR' A
#
# COMPACT_ATOMS: atom_id res chain seq x y z
N MET A 1 -25.21 -4.45 6.65
CA MET A 1 -24.18 -4.06 5.67
C MET A 1 -22.86 -4.38 6.33
N GLU A 2 -22.16 -5.42 5.89
CA GLU A 2 -20.80 -5.64 6.36
C GLU A 2 -19.92 -4.54 5.77
N ASN A 3 -19.11 -3.89 6.60
CA ASN A 3 -18.14 -2.94 6.11
C ASN A 3 -16.97 -3.73 5.51
N ILE A 4 -16.95 -3.83 4.19
CA ILE A 4 -15.90 -4.54 3.45
C ILE A 4 -14.61 -3.72 3.35
N TYR A 5 -14.63 -2.43 3.68
CA TYR A 5 -13.46 -1.57 3.62
C TYR A 5 -12.68 -1.66 4.93
N LYS A 6 -11.38 -1.93 4.80
CA LYS A 6 -10.42 -1.95 5.90
C LYS A 6 -9.43 -0.82 5.71
N GLU A 7 -8.98 -0.24 6.81
CA GLU A 7 -7.86 0.69 6.80
C GLU A 7 -6.60 -0.02 6.28
N VAL A 8 -5.83 0.66 5.45
CA VAL A 8 -4.60 0.10 4.90
C VAL A 8 -3.44 0.25 5.88
N ASP A 9 -2.59 -0.75 5.98
CA ASP A 9 -1.39 -0.79 6.81
C ASP A 9 -0.16 -0.36 6.00
N PHE A 10 0.05 0.95 5.87
CA PHE A 10 1.21 1.47 5.16
C PHE A 10 2.54 1.09 5.83
N GLU A 11 2.58 0.99 7.16
CA GLU A 11 3.81 0.71 7.91
C GLU A 11 4.37 -0.67 7.56
N THR A 12 3.51 -1.70 7.57
CA THR A 12 3.93 -3.07 7.22
C THR A 12 4.16 -3.25 5.72
N TYR A 13 3.28 -2.70 4.87
CA TYR A 13 3.33 -2.98 3.43
C TYR A 13 4.34 -2.09 2.70
N CYS A 14 4.53 -0.82 3.05
CA CYS A 14 5.50 0.03 2.35
C CYS A 14 6.94 -0.49 2.49
N GLU A 15 7.31 -1.10 3.61
CA GLU A 15 8.64 -1.70 3.81
C GLU A 15 8.94 -2.87 2.87
N THR A 16 7.90 -3.57 2.41
CA THR A 16 7.98 -4.72 1.51
C THR A 16 7.66 -4.37 0.05
N CYS A 17 7.37 -3.09 -0.21
CA CYS A 17 7.03 -2.58 -1.54
C CYS A 17 8.29 -2.40 -2.41
N GLU A 18 8.16 -2.53 -3.74
CA GLU A 18 9.22 -2.17 -4.69
C GLU A 18 9.67 -0.70 -4.56
N HIS A 19 8.80 0.15 -4.00
CA HIS A 19 9.03 1.58 -3.78
C HIS A 19 9.37 1.95 -2.33
N LYS A 20 9.81 1.01 -1.50
CA LYS A 20 10.11 1.27 -0.07
C LYS A 20 11.08 2.43 0.19
N ASP A 21 11.99 2.69 -0.76
CA ASP A 21 13.00 3.74 -0.67
C ASP A 21 12.49 5.10 -1.21
N LEU A 22 11.30 5.13 -1.82
CA LEU A 22 10.65 6.34 -2.30
C LEU A 22 9.87 6.98 -1.14
N LYS A 23 9.99 8.30 -0.96
CA LYS A 23 9.19 8.97 0.07
C LYS A 23 7.70 8.90 -0.30
N GLU A 24 6.88 8.77 0.73
CA GLU A 24 5.42 8.62 0.62
C GLU A 24 4.73 9.74 -0.18
N ASN A 25 5.32 10.94 -0.22
CA ASN A 25 4.78 12.10 -0.93
C ASN A 25 5.14 12.16 -2.43
N PHE A 26 5.86 11.16 -2.95
CA PHE A 26 6.15 11.03 -4.38
C PHE A 26 5.32 9.93 -5.01
N ASP A 27 4.96 10.10 -6.28
CA ASP A 27 4.24 9.09 -7.04
C ASP A 27 5.17 7.89 -7.33
N PRO A 28 4.70 6.64 -7.13
CA PRO A 28 3.29 6.26 -6.93
C PRO A 28 2.84 6.14 -5.46
N CYS A 29 3.69 6.42 -4.47
CA CYS A 29 3.32 6.30 -3.05
C CYS A 29 2.27 7.33 -2.60
N ASN A 30 2.24 8.51 -3.23
CA ASN A 30 1.24 9.53 -2.92
C ASN A 30 -0.18 9.09 -3.32
N ASP A 31 -0.32 8.31 -4.39
CA ASP A 31 -1.61 7.70 -4.78
C ASP A 31 -2.09 6.68 -3.73
N CYS A 32 -1.17 5.95 -3.11
CA CYS A 32 -1.47 5.07 -1.98
C CYS A 32 -2.05 5.87 -0.80
N LEU A 33 -1.49 7.03 -0.46
CA LEU A 33 -2.02 7.90 0.62
C LEU A 33 -3.40 8.49 0.30
N GLY A 34 -3.73 8.65 -0.98
CA GLY A 34 -5.06 9.09 -1.44
C GLY A 34 -6.17 8.06 -1.17
N GLU A 35 -5.82 6.78 -1.03
CA GLU A 35 -6.75 5.67 -0.80
C GLU A 35 -6.43 4.99 0.56
N PRO A 36 -6.83 5.59 1.70
CA PRO A 36 -6.49 5.09 3.03
C PRO A 36 -7.28 3.82 3.43
N MET A 37 -8.15 3.31 2.55
CA MET A 37 -8.92 2.09 2.79
C MET A 37 -8.91 1.20 1.55
N ASN A 38 -8.89 -0.12 1.75
CA ASN A 38 -8.99 -1.10 0.68
C ASN A 38 -10.10 -2.13 0.97
N ALA A 39 -10.76 -2.58 -0.09
CA ALA A 39 -11.83 -3.56 0.01
C ALA A 39 -11.24 -4.94 0.35
N ASN A 40 -11.73 -5.53 1.43
CA ASN A 40 -11.38 -6.85 1.96
C ASN A 40 -9.88 -7.04 2.30
N SER A 41 -9.09 -5.97 2.31
CA SER A 41 -7.64 -6.03 2.50
C SER A 41 -7.11 -4.82 3.24
N GLU A 42 -6.05 -4.99 4.01
CA GLU A 42 -5.26 -3.92 4.63
C GLU A 42 -4.07 -3.53 3.74
N LYS A 43 -3.90 -4.17 2.57
CA LYS A 43 -2.82 -3.84 1.64
C LYS A 43 -3.13 -2.52 0.90
N PRO A 44 -2.17 -1.59 0.74
CA PRO A 44 -2.36 -0.41 -0.10
C PRO A 44 -2.74 -0.78 -1.54
N VAL A 45 -3.66 -0.01 -2.15
CA VAL A 45 -4.25 -0.33 -3.47
C VAL A 45 -3.19 -0.49 -4.57
N TYR A 46 -2.13 0.32 -4.52
CA TYR A 46 -1.05 0.33 -5.52
C TYR A 46 0.25 -0.32 -5.02
N TRP A 47 0.19 -1.09 -3.93
CA TRP A 47 1.35 -1.83 -3.44
C TRP A 47 1.82 -2.86 -4.48
N LYS A 48 3.14 -2.98 -4.63
CA LYS A 48 3.77 -4.00 -5.47
C LYS A 48 4.86 -4.69 -4.69
N GLU A 49 4.88 -6.02 -4.78
CA GLU A 49 5.89 -6.83 -4.11
C GLU A 49 7.27 -6.48 -4.65
N ALA A 50 8.22 -6.18 -3.76
CA ALA A 50 9.61 -6.05 -4.16
C ALA A 50 10.08 -7.40 -4.73
N ASP A 51 10.44 -7.43 -6.01
CA ASP A 51 10.94 -8.63 -6.67
C ASP A 51 12.32 -8.99 -6.12
N ASN A 52 12.33 -9.72 -5.00
CA ASN A 52 13.52 -10.37 -4.48
C ASN A 52 13.78 -11.59 -5.36
N GLY A 53 14.36 -11.33 -6.53
CA GLY A 53 14.58 -12.28 -7.62
C GLY A 53 14.80 -13.72 -7.13
N ARG A 54 13.85 -14.59 -7.48
CA ARG A 54 13.89 -16.03 -7.20
C ARG A 54 14.41 -16.80 -8.40
#